data_AF-A0AAV1TDC1-F1
#
_entry.id   AF-A0AAV1TDC1-F1
#
_cell.length_a   1.000
_cell.length_b   1.000
_cell.length_c   1.000
_cell.angle_alpha   90.00
_cell.angle_beta   90.00
_cell.angle_gamma   90.00
#
_symmetry.space_group_name_H-M   'P 1'
#
loop_
_entity.id
_entity.type
_entity.pdbx_description
1 polymer ?
#
loop_
_entity_poly.entity_id
_entity_poly.type
_entity_poly.pdbx_seq_one_letter_code
_entity_poly.pdbx_strand_id
1 'polypeptide(L)'
;MDNAPSHIVADLELTNITVQVLPPNTTSKVQPMDAGIIAAFKRHYRRLHLQNALDRDERGETNLYKVDQLTAMRWSLAAWSEISSATIANCFRHTGLMDGPALPTGGGKTKPALLASRPSRRQQLLQ
;
A
#
# COMPACT_ATOMS: atom_id res chain seq x y z
N MET A 1 -6.89 9.42 -16.89
CA MET A 1 -6.67 10.36 -15.77
C MET A 1 -8.03 10.72 -15.20
N ASP A 2 -8.19 10.82 -13.88
CA ASP A 2 -9.45 11.30 -13.32
C ASP A 2 -9.64 12.80 -13.58
N ASN A 3 -10.81 13.32 -13.19
CA ASN A 3 -11.24 14.68 -13.45
C ASN A 3 -10.92 15.62 -12.29
N ALA A 4 -9.92 15.31 -11.45
CA ALA A 4 -9.49 16.23 -10.40
C ALA A 4 -9.06 17.58 -11.03
N PRO A 5 -9.39 18.73 -10.42
CA PRO A 5 -9.06 20.05 -10.98
C PRO A 5 -7.56 20.24 -11.27
N SER A 6 -6.69 19.61 -10.48
CA SER A 6 -5.23 19.61 -10.69
C SER A 6 -4.78 18.92 -11.97
N HIS A 7 -5.64 18.13 -12.61
CA HIS A 7 -5.36 17.44 -13.87
C HIS A 7 -5.85 18.24 -15.10
N ILE A 8 -6.58 19.32 -14.89
CA ILE A 8 -7.06 20.20 -15.97
C ILE A 8 -6.00 21.28 -16.17
N VAL A 9 -5.05 21.01 -17.07
CA VAL A 9 -4.01 21.98 -17.45
C VAL A 9 -4.31 22.46 -18.87
N ALA A 10 -4.82 23.68 -18.99
CA ALA A 10 -5.27 24.25 -20.27
C ALA A 10 -4.13 24.46 -21.28
N ASP A 11 -2.90 24.69 -20.80
CA ASP A 11 -1.78 25.15 -21.62
C ASP A 11 -0.61 24.13 -21.65
N LEU A 12 -0.87 22.85 -21.37
CA LEU A 12 0.16 21.81 -21.39
C LEU A 12 0.23 21.13 -22.76
N GLU A 13 1.20 21.52 -23.59
CA GLU A 13 1.50 20.81 -24.83
C GLU A 13 2.38 19.59 -24.57
N LEU A 14 1.83 18.39 -24.83
CA LEU A 14 2.55 17.11 -24.71
C LEU A 14 2.92 16.60 -26.10
N THR A 15 4.22 16.43 -26.35
CA THR A 15 4.73 16.00 -27.68
C THR A 15 4.81 14.48 -27.85
N ASN A 16 4.83 13.73 -26.75
CA ASN A 16 5.07 12.28 -26.76
C ASN A 16 4.08 11.47 -25.91
N ILE A 17 3.07 12.13 -25.33
CA ILE A 17 2.12 11.51 -24.39
C ILE A 17 0.71 11.91 -24.77
N THR A 18 -0.18 10.93 -24.94
CA THR A 18 -1.62 11.16 -25.07
C THR A 18 -2.28 10.92 -23.72
N VAL A 19 -2.94 11.93 -23.18
CA VAL A 19 -3.70 11.82 -21.92
C VAL A 19 -5.16 11.56 -22.25
N GLN A 20 -5.68 10.40 -21.83
CA GLN A 20 -7.10 10.11 -21.89
C GLN A 20 -7.77 10.47 -20.56
N VAL A 21 -8.70 11.42 -20.61
CA VAL A 21 -9.52 11.84 -19.47
C VAL A 21 -10.71 10.90 -19.35
N LEU A 22 -10.97 10.42 -18.13
CA LEU A 22 -12.04 9.45 -17.90
C LEU A 22 -13.41 10.14 -17.86
N PRO A 23 -14.48 9.46 -18.32
CA PRO A 23 -15.84 9.97 -18.11
C PRO A 23 -16.13 10.17 -16.61
N PRO A 24 -16.94 11.16 -16.23
CA PRO A 24 -17.33 11.37 -14.84
C PRO A 24 -17.86 10.08 -14.19
N ASN A 25 -17.56 9.87 -12.92
CA ASN A 25 -18.04 8.72 -12.11
C ASN A 25 -17.58 7.32 -12.58
N THR A 26 -16.48 7.22 -13.33
CA THR A 26 -15.94 5.91 -13.79
C THR A 26 -14.64 5.48 -13.09
N THR A 27 -14.15 6.28 -12.15
CA THR A 27 -12.85 6.10 -11.48
C THR A 27 -12.69 4.70 -10.88
N SER A 28 -13.66 4.22 -10.09
CA SER A 28 -13.61 2.90 -9.46
C SER A 28 -13.62 1.72 -10.45
N LYS A 29 -14.10 1.91 -11.68
CA LYS A 29 -14.16 0.85 -12.71
C LYS A 29 -12.93 0.81 -13.59
N VAL A 30 -12.38 1.98 -13.92
CA VAL A 30 -11.35 2.10 -14.96
C VAL A 30 -9.97 2.39 -14.38
N GLN A 31 -9.85 2.88 -13.15
CA GLN A 31 -8.55 3.22 -12.56
C GLN A 31 -7.91 2.04 -11.82
N PRO A 32 -6.74 1.55 -12.28
CA PRO A 32 -6.05 0.43 -11.63
C PRO A 32 -5.65 0.74 -10.18
N MET A 33 -5.43 2.02 -9.86
CA MET A 33 -5.14 2.49 -8.51
C MET A 33 -6.26 2.12 -7.53
N ASP A 34 -7.51 2.37 -7.94
CA ASP A 34 -8.71 2.03 -7.17
C ASP A 34 -9.10 0.55 -7.30
N ALA A 35 -8.68 -0.12 -8.38
CA ALA A 35 -8.92 -1.55 -8.61
C ALA A 35 -8.06 -2.50 -7.76
N GLY A 36 -7.30 -1.98 -6.79
CA GLY A 36 -6.64 -2.80 -5.77
C GLY A 36 -5.23 -2.37 -5.37
N ILE A 37 -4.55 -1.52 -6.16
CA ILE A 37 -3.18 -1.08 -5.85
C ILE A 37 -3.16 -0.27 -4.54
N ILE A 38 -4.09 0.69 -4.37
CA ILE A 38 -4.20 1.49 -3.14
C ILE A 38 -4.53 0.60 -1.94
N ALA A 39 -5.41 -0.39 -2.11
CA ALA A 39 -5.80 -1.31 -1.05
C ALA A 39 -4.60 -2.18 -0.62
N ALA A 40 -3.84 -2.71 -1.57
CA ALA A 40 -2.61 -3.46 -1.32
C ALA A 40 -1.58 -2.60 -0.57
N PHE A 41 -1.31 -1.39 -1.06
CA PHE A 41 -0.40 -0.43 -0.43
C PHE A 41 -0.80 -0.15 1.02
N LYS A 42 -2.07 0.22 1.27
CA LYS A 42 -2.58 0.52 2.61
C LYS A 42 -2.43 -0.67 3.55
N ARG A 43 -2.62 -1.90 3.05
CA ARG A 43 -2.43 -3.12 3.85
C ARG A 43 -0.99 -3.28 4.31
N HIS A 44 -0.01 -3.12 3.42
CA HIS A 44 1.41 -3.22 3.76
C HIS A 44 1.85 -2.09 4.70
N TYR A 45 1.43 -0.85 4.42
CA TYR A 45 1.70 0.28 5.31
C TYR A 45 1.10 0.08 6.71
N ARG A 46 -0.16 -0.37 6.79
CA ARG A 46 -0.84 -0.59 8.07
C ARG A 46 -0.18 -1.69 8.89
N ARG A 47 0.36 -2.73 8.24
CA ARG A 47 1.15 -3.78 8.91
C ARG A 47 2.37 -3.18 9.62
N LEU A 48 3.13 -2.32 8.95
CA LEU A 48 4.29 -1.63 9.54
C LEU A 48 3.87 -0.70 10.69
N HIS A 49 2.77 0.04 10.51
CA HIS A 49 2.27 0.95 11.54
C HIS A 49 1.85 0.23 12.82
N LEU A 50 1.17 -0.91 12.69
CA LEU A 50 0.76 -1.73 13.83
C LEU A 50 1.96 -2.40 14.52
N GLN A 51 2.96 -2.86 13.75
CA GLN A 51 4.21 -3.38 14.33
C GLN A 51 4.91 -2.33 15.20
N ASN A 52 5.08 -1.11 14.67
CA ASN A 52 5.66 -0.01 15.45
C ASN A 52 4.81 0.35 16.69
N ALA A 53 3.47 0.26 16.61
CA ALA A 53 2.61 0.50 17.76
C ALA A 53 2.80 -0.53 18.87
N LEU A 54 2.95 -1.81 18.51
CA LEU A 54 3.30 -2.88 19.46
C LEU A 54 4.69 -2.65 20.07
N ASP A 55 5.69 -2.30 19.25
CA ASP A 55 7.03 -2.03 19.76
C ASP A 55 7.06 -0.83 20.72
N ARG A 56 6.20 0.18 20.49
CA ARG A 56 6.02 1.34 21.38
C ARG A 56 5.35 0.97 22.69
N ASP A 57 4.35 0.10 22.63
CA ASP A 57 3.64 -0.41 23.81
C ASP A 57 4.60 -1.22 24.70
N GLU A 58 5.43 -2.08 24.10
CA GLU A 58 6.48 -2.81 24.81
C GLU A 58 7.51 -1.89 25.49
N ARG A 59 7.73 -0.69 24.95
CA ARG A 59 8.59 0.35 25.55
C ARG A 59 7.88 1.22 26.59
N GLY A 60 6.57 1.05 26.80
CA GLY A 60 5.77 1.85 27.72
C GLY A 60 5.51 3.27 27.23
N GLU A 61 5.53 3.52 25.92
CA GLU A 61 5.20 4.82 25.36
C GLU A 61 3.68 5.09 25.43
N THR A 62 3.29 6.35 25.63
CA THR A 62 1.87 6.73 25.72
C THR A 62 1.20 6.93 24.36
N ASN A 63 1.96 7.37 23.35
CA ASN A 63 1.43 7.62 22.02
C ASN A 63 1.87 6.53 21.03
N LEU A 64 1.18 5.38 21.12
CA LEU A 64 1.49 4.17 20.36
C LEU A 64 1.47 4.37 18.84
N TYR A 65 0.61 5.26 18.35
CA TYR A 65 0.43 5.47 16.91
C TYR A 65 1.22 6.64 16.35
N LYS A 66 2.06 7.31 17.16
CA LYS A 66 2.90 8.41 16.71
C LYS A 66 3.88 7.93 15.64
N VAL A 67 3.92 8.66 14.53
CA VAL A 67 4.83 8.43 13.41
C VAL A 67 5.28 9.79 12.88
N ASP A 68 6.59 10.01 12.75
CA ASP A 68 7.13 11.19 12.09
C ASP A 68 7.11 11.05 10.57
N GLN A 69 7.24 12.16 9.84
CA GLN A 69 7.14 12.17 8.39
C GLN A 69 8.21 11.31 7.71
N LEU A 70 9.44 11.29 8.21
CA LEU A 70 10.53 10.50 7.63
C LEU A 70 10.24 9.00 7.78
N THR A 71 9.77 8.57 8.94
CA THR A 71 9.33 7.18 9.15
C THR A 71 8.17 6.82 8.23
N ALA A 72 7.16 7.69 8.10
CA ALA A 72 6.06 7.48 7.18
C ALA A 72 6.52 7.35 5.71
N MET A 73 7.44 8.19 5.25
CA MET A 73 8.01 8.10 3.89
C MET A 73 8.76 6.79 3.66
N ARG A 74 9.56 6.35 4.64
CA ARG A 74 10.27 5.06 4.59
C ARG A 74 9.29 3.88 4.52
N TRP A 75 8.21 3.93 5.29
CA TRP A 75 7.16 2.90 5.23
C TRP A 75 6.41 2.92 3.91
N SER A 76 6.16 4.09 3.32
CA SER A 76 5.58 4.18 1.98
C SER A 76 6.47 3.49 0.94
N LEU A 77 7.79 3.71 0.99
CA LEU A 77 8.72 3.02 0.09
C LEU A 77 8.70 1.50 0.29
N ALA A 78 8.74 1.04 1.54
CA ALA A 78 8.70 -0.39 1.87
C ALA A 78 7.36 -1.04 1.48
N ALA A 79 6.24 -0.36 1.74
CA ALA A 79 4.92 -0.84 1.37
C ALA A 79 4.75 -0.95 -0.15
N TRP A 80 5.32 -0.02 -0.91
CA TRP A 80 5.32 -0.07 -2.37
C TRP A 80 6.16 -1.23 -2.91
N SER A 81 7.36 -1.47 -2.36
CA SER A 81 8.25 -2.55 -2.82
C SER A 81 7.70 -3.95 -2.53
N GLU A 82 6.78 -4.10 -1.58
CA GLU A 82 6.08 -5.36 -1.30
C GLU A 82 4.96 -5.68 -2.31
N ILE A 83 4.49 -4.70 -3.09
CA ILE A 83 3.45 -4.92 -4.09
C ILE A 83 4.06 -5.63 -5.30
N SER A 84 3.61 -6.87 -5.54
CA SER A 84 4.09 -7.66 -6.68
C SER A 84 3.65 -7.07 -8.03
N SER A 85 4.48 -7.26 -9.06
CA SER A 85 4.11 -6.93 -10.44
C SER A 85 2.84 -7.67 -10.89
N ALA A 86 2.61 -8.90 -10.40
CA ALA A 86 1.39 -9.65 -10.65
C ALA A 86 0.15 -8.95 -10.05
N THR A 87 0.24 -8.39 -8.85
CA THR A 87 -0.84 -7.58 -8.24
C THR A 87 -1.17 -6.38 -9.11
N ILE A 88 -0.15 -5.65 -9.59
CA ILE A 88 -0.33 -4.50 -10.48
C ILE A 88 -1.01 -4.94 -11.78
N ALA A 89 -0.47 -5.96 -12.45
CA ALA A 89 -1.04 -6.49 -13.69
C ALA A 89 -2.49 -6.98 -13.51
N ASN A 90 -2.80 -7.63 -12.38
CA ASN A 90 -4.16 -8.03 -12.03
C ASN A 90 -5.12 -6.83 -11.94
N CYS A 91 -4.68 -5.72 -11.30
CA CYS A 91 -5.49 -4.51 -11.19
C CYS A 91 -5.76 -3.88 -12.57
N PHE A 92 -4.75 -3.81 -13.45
CA PHE A 92 -4.91 -3.31 -14.82
C PHE A 92 -5.82 -4.20 -15.69
N ARG A 93 -5.75 -5.52 -15.51
CA ARG A 93 -6.69 -6.44 -16.18
C ARG A 93 -8.11 -6.29 -15.67
N HIS A 94 -8.29 -6.07 -14.37
CA HIS A 94 -9.62 -5.87 -13.79
C HIS A 94 -10.34 -4.64 -14.36
N THR A 95 -9.59 -3.61 -14.76
CA THR A 95 -10.14 -2.40 -15.40
C THR A 95 -10.33 -2.53 -16.91
N GLY A 96 -9.97 -3.68 -17.51
CA GLY A 96 -10.05 -3.90 -18.96
C GLY A 96 -9.02 -3.11 -19.78
N LEU A 97 -7.97 -2.57 -19.14
CA LEU A 97 -6.91 -1.82 -19.82
C LEU A 97 -5.76 -2.71 -20.33
N MET A 98 -5.77 -3.99 -19.98
CA MET A 98 -4.83 -5.01 -20.47
C MET A 98 -5.60 -6.26 -20.88
N ASP A 99 -5.31 -6.78 -22.07
CA ASP A 99 -5.83 -8.06 -22.54
C ASP A 99 -4.88 -9.20 -22.14
N GLY A 100 -5.43 -10.25 -21.51
CA GLY A 100 -4.68 -11.49 -21.22
C GLY A 100 -5.18 -12.27 -20.00
N PRO A 101 -4.88 -13.58 -19.91
CA PRO A 101 -5.30 -14.42 -18.79
C PRO A 101 -4.63 -13.96 -17.48
N ALA A 102 -5.33 -14.14 -16.36
CA ALA A 102 -4.81 -13.74 -15.07
C ALA A 102 -3.55 -14.51 -14.67
N LEU A 103 -2.46 -13.80 -14.36
CA LEU A 103 -1.30 -14.45 -13.77
C LEU A 103 -1.70 -15.05 -12.42
N PRO A 104 -1.32 -16.31 -12.13
CA PRO A 104 -1.56 -16.89 -10.82
C PRO A 104 -0.95 -15.97 -9.78
N THR A 105 -1.77 -15.55 -8.81
CA THR A 105 -1.29 -14.80 -7.65
C THR A 105 -0.29 -15.70 -6.94
N GLY A 106 1.00 -15.40 -7.09
CA GLY A 106 2.10 -16.11 -6.44
C GLY A 106 1.99 -15.94 -4.93
N GLY A 107 1.14 -16.75 -4.30
CA GLY A 107 1.08 -17.00 -2.88
C GLY A 107 2.29 -17.82 -2.46
N GLY A 108 3.50 -17.31 -2.71
CA GLY A 108 4.70 -17.74 -2.03
C GLY A 108 4.55 -17.35 -0.58
N LYS A 109 4.01 -18.26 0.24
CA LYS A 109 4.08 -18.18 1.68
C LYS A 109 5.56 -18.25 2.07
N THR A 110 6.28 -17.14 2.02
CA THR A 110 7.38 -16.95 2.96
C THR A 110 6.72 -16.86 4.32
N LYS A 111 6.68 -17.99 5.04
CA LYS A 111 6.44 -17.98 6.48
C LYS A 111 7.41 -16.94 7.05
N PRO A 112 6.94 -15.87 7.73
CA PRO A 112 7.82 -15.22 8.68
C PRO A 112 8.23 -16.30 9.67
N ALA A 113 9.53 -16.43 9.94
CA ALA A 113 10.02 -17.25 11.02
C ALA A 113 9.19 -16.93 12.27
N LEU A 114 8.62 -17.98 12.86
CA LEU A 114 7.79 -17.92 14.05
C LEU A 114 8.54 -17.12 15.12
N LEU A 115 7.82 -16.18 15.74
CA LEU A 115 8.24 -15.43 16.92
C LEU A 115 9.01 -16.33 17.89
N ALA A 116 10.26 -15.98 18.19
CA ALA A 116 10.80 -16.28 19.50
C ALA A 116 9.91 -15.52 20.50
N SER A 117 9.08 -16.27 21.23
CA SER A 117 8.22 -15.75 22.29
C SER A 117 9.09 -14.98 23.28
N ARG A 118 9.05 -13.64 23.22
CA ARG A 118 9.71 -12.78 24.21
C ARG A 118 8.88 -12.85 25.48
N PRO A 119 9.48 -13.17 26.65
CA PRO A 119 8.72 -13.26 27.89
C PRO A 119 8.16 -11.88 28.25
N SER A 120 6.87 -11.85 28.58
CA SER A 120 6.18 -10.65 29.07
C SER A 120 6.81 -10.20 30.39
N ARG A 121 7.18 -8.92 30.46
CA ARG A 121 7.75 -8.28 31.67
C ARG A 121 6.80 -8.28 32.87
N ARG A 122 5.54 -8.70 32.70
CA ARG A 122 4.57 -8.85 33.79
C ARG A 122 4.92 -9.99 34.76
N GLN A 123 5.90 -10.85 34.43
CA GLN A 123 6.40 -11.91 35.32
C GLN A 123 7.72 -11.57 36.05
N GLN A 124 8.31 -10.37 35.86
CA GLN A 124 9.60 -10.00 36.46
C GLN A 124 9.52 -9.04 37.67
N LEU A 125 8.32 -8.77 38.20
CA LEU A 125 8.12 -7.89 39.37
C LEU A 125 7.61 -8.63 40.62
N LEU A 126 7.84 -9.94 40.73
CA LEU A 126 7.46 -10.75 41.89
C LEU A 126 8.63 -11.54 42.52
N GLN A 127 9.86 -11.04 42.40
CA GLN A 127 10.98 -11.46 43.26
C GLN A 127 11.67 -10.26 43.85
#